data_AF-A0A522AD41-F1
#
_entry.id   AF-A0A522AD41-F1
#
_cell.length_a   1.000
_cell.length_b   1.000
_cell.length_c   1.000
_cell.angle_alpha   90.00
_cell.angle_beta   90.00
_cell.angle_gamma   90.00
#
_symmetry.space_group_name_H-M   'P 1'
#
loop_
_entity.id
_entity.type
_entity.pdbx_description
1 polymer ?
#
loop_
_entity_poly.entity_id
_entity_poly.type
_entity_poly.pdbx_seq_one_letter_code
_entity_poly.pdbx_strand_id
1 'polypeptide(L)' 'MRLRHPLTRLIYDRQADGSVRVGEGDQSGVFDRRGNWLSGNRKSADPMLCWLVSDGHLPAWNRVAGDSPSKEAQS' A
#
# COMPACT_ATOMS: atom_id res chain seq x y z
N MET A 1 -2.76 -9.47 -2.38
CA MET A 1 -3.27 -8.60 -3.48
C MET A 1 -2.11 -8.35 -4.41
N ARG A 2 -2.34 -8.44 -5.73
CA ARG A 2 -1.31 -8.26 -6.74
C ARG A 2 -1.78 -7.24 -7.79
N LEU A 3 -0.97 -6.23 -8.06
CA LEU A 3 -1.27 -5.13 -8.98
C LEU A 3 -0.12 -4.93 -9.96
N ARG A 4 -0.44 -4.65 -11.23
CA ARG A 4 0.56 -4.31 -12.24
C ARG A 4 0.55 -2.81 -12.50
N HIS A 5 1.70 -2.15 -12.36
CA HIS A 5 1.85 -0.74 -12.67
C HIS A 5 1.56 -0.50 -14.16
N PRO A 6 0.68 0.45 -14.54
CA PRO A 6 0.26 0.63 -15.93
C PRO A 6 1.40 1.09 -16.85
N LEU A 7 2.22 2.05 -16.39
CA LEU A 7 3.38 2.54 -17.14
C LEU A 7 4.60 1.62 -17.08
N THR A 8 5.12 1.34 -15.87
CA THR A 8 6.40 0.61 -15.71
C THR A 8 6.26 -0.91 -15.85
N ARG A 9 5.02 -1.43 -15.89
CA ARG A 9 4.67 -2.85 -15.94
C ARG A 9 5.17 -3.69 -14.76
N LEU A 10 5.77 -3.06 -13.74
CA LEU A 10 6.19 -3.70 -12.50
C LEU A 10 5.01 -4.30 -11.75
N ILE A 11 5.25 -5.42 -11.10
CA ILE A 11 4.26 -6.10 -10.28
C ILE A 11 4.48 -5.73 -8.82
N TYR A 12 3.42 -5.32 -8.15
CA TYR A 12 3.36 -5.04 -6.73
C TYR A 12 2.55 -6.15 -6.07
N ASP A 13 3.15 -6.88 -5.16
CA ASP A 13 2.55 -8.06 -4.53
C ASP A 13 2.63 -7.96 -3.00
N ARG A 14 1.45 -7.88 -2.36
CA ARG A 14 1.33 -7.79 -0.90
C ARG A 14 1.77 -9.11 -0.27
N GLN A 15 2.74 -9.04 0.63
CA GLN A 15 3.21 -10.18 1.42
C GLN A 15 2.37 -10.35 2.70
N ALA A 16 2.53 -11.50 3.37
CA ALA A 16 1.78 -11.82 4.58
C ALA A 16 2.09 -10.89 5.77
N ASP A 17 3.30 -10.32 5.82
CA ASP A 17 3.75 -9.38 6.85
C ASP A 17 3.36 -7.91 6.56
N GLY A 18 2.62 -7.65 5.48
CA GLY A 18 2.20 -6.32 5.06
C GLY A 18 3.24 -5.56 4.22
N SER A 19 4.43 -6.13 4.00
CA SER A 19 5.40 -5.60 3.04
C SER A 19 4.93 -5.83 1.60
N VAL A 20 5.55 -5.14 0.65
CA VAL A 20 5.24 -5.23 -0.78
C VAL A 20 6.48 -5.67 -1.53
N ARG A 21 6.37 -6.81 -2.22
CA ARG A 21 7.36 -7.22 -3.21
C ARG A 21 7.09 -6.50 -4.52
N VAL A 22 8.09 -5.84 -5.06
CA VAL A 22 8.01 -5.08 -6.31
C VAL A 22 8.95 -5.67 -7.36
N GLY A 23 8.39 -6.08 -8.51
CA GLY A 23 9.11 -6.74 -9.60
C GLY A 23 9.05 -8.26 -9.54
N GLU A 24 9.88 -8.90 -10.37
CA GLU A 24 9.93 -10.36 -10.52
C GLU A 24 11.38 -10.85 -10.57
N GLY A 25 11.57 -12.11 -10.17
CA GLY A 25 12.89 -12.76 -10.14
C GLY A 25 13.94 -11.96 -9.39
N ASP A 26 15.14 -11.92 -9.96
CA ASP A 26 16.31 -11.24 -9.39
C ASP A 26 16.25 -9.72 -9.48
N GLN A 27 15.30 -9.17 -10.24
CA GLN A 27 15.08 -7.73 -10.29
C GLN A 27 14.00 -7.27 -9.31
N SER A 28 13.69 -8.07 -8.28
CA SER A 28 12.70 -7.70 -7.27
C SER A 28 13.32 -6.98 -6.06
N GLY A 29 12.48 -6.21 -5.36
CA GLY A 29 12.80 -5.59 -4.08
C GLY A 29 11.60 -5.68 -3.14
N VAL A 30 11.86 -5.64 -1.83
CA VAL A 30 10.83 -5.64 -0.80
C VAL A 30 10.78 -4.25 -0.17
N PHE A 31 9.58 -3.73 -0.01
CA PHE A 31 9.32 -2.37 0.45
C PHE A 31 8.28 -2.37 1.57
N ASP A 32 8.39 -1.42 2.50
CA ASP A 32 7.33 -1.18 3.46
C ASP A 32 6.14 -0.44 2.82
N ARG A 33 5.05 -0.24 3.59
CA ARG A 33 3.85 0.48 3.13
C ARG A 33 4.09 1.93 2.72
N ARG A 34 5.23 2.53 3.08
CA ARG A 34 5.61 3.91 2.75
C ARG A 34 6.54 3.96 1.54
N GLY A 35 6.86 2.82 0.94
CA GLY A 35 7.81 2.71 -0.17
C GLY A 35 9.28 2.74 0.26
N ASN A 36 9.59 2.58 1.55
CA ASN A 36 10.98 2.44 1.99
C ASN A 36 11.50 1.06 1.63
N TRP A 37 12.70 1.00 1.05
CA TRP A 37 13.35 -0.25 0.70
C TRP A 37 13.79 -1.03 1.95
N LEU A 38 13.48 -2.32 1.97
CA LEU A 38 13.85 -3.25 3.03
C LEU A 38 14.91 -4.24 2.58
N SER A 39 14.77 -4.81 1.37
CA SER A 39 15.71 -5.81 0.83
C SER A 39 15.58 -6.02 -0.69
N GLY A 40 16.51 -6.77 -1.27
CA GLY A 40 16.51 -7.15 -2.70
C GLY A 40 17.23 -6.16 -3.61
N ASN A 41 17.29 -6.48 -4.89
CA ASN A 41 18.12 -5.75 -5.86
C ASN A 41 17.47 -4.45 -6.34
N ARG A 42 16.14 -4.42 -6.46
CA ARG A 42 15.42 -3.18 -6.82
C ARG A 42 15.29 -2.29 -5.59
N LYS A 43 15.88 -1.10 -5.66
CA LYS A 43 15.91 -0.09 -4.58
C LYS A 43 14.89 1.04 -4.75
N SER A 44 14.09 1.01 -5.81
CA SER A 44 13.06 2.00 -6.11
C SER A 44 11.71 1.35 -6.41
N ALA A 45 10.65 1.96 -5.88
CA ALA A 45 9.26 1.61 -6.12
C ALA A 45 8.42 2.88 -6.02
N ASP A 46 7.22 2.86 -6.60
CA ASP A 46 6.23 3.92 -6.43
C ASP A 46 5.62 3.82 -5.03
N PRO A 47 5.84 4.81 -4.14
CA PRO A 47 5.33 4.78 -2.78
C PRO A 47 3.80 4.71 -2.70
N MET A 48 3.09 5.33 -3.66
CA MET A 48 1.62 5.33 -3.68
C MET A 48 1.08 3.92 -3.96
N LEU A 49 1.73 3.18 -4.85
CA LEU A 49 1.35 1.80 -5.14
C LEU A 49 1.73 0.85 -4.00
N CYS A 50 2.88 1.05 -3.34
CA CYS A 50 3.23 0.31 -2.12
C CYS A 50 2.14 0.48 -1.06
N TRP A 51 1.72 1.71 -0.81
CA TRP A 51 0.66 2.02 0.15
C TRP A 51 -0.69 1.39 -0.24
N LEU A 52 -1.10 1.53 -1.51
CA LEU A 52 -2.36 0.98 -2.04
C LEU A 52 -2.41 -0.54 -1.92
N VAL A 53 -1.31 -1.23 -2.23
CA VAL A 53 -1.23 -2.70 -2.21
C VAL A 53 -1.07 -3.26 -0.79
N SER A 54 -0.38 -2.55 0.11
CA SER A 54 -0.18 -2.98 1.50
C SER A 54 -1.48 -3.05 2.30
N ASP A 55 -2.36 -2.05 2.18
CA ASP A 55 -3.50 -1.95 3.10
C ASP A 55 -4.78 -1.37 2.46
N GLY A 56 -4.67 -0.67 1.33
CA GLY A 56 -5.83 -0.32 0.48
C GLY A 56 -6.94 0.51 1.13
N HIS A 57 -6.85 0.90 2.40
CA HIS A 57 -7.77 1.88 2.96
C HIS A 57 -7.36 3.24 2.39
N LEU A 58 -8.18 3.88 1.56
CA LEU A 58 -8.03 5.32 1.29
C LEU A 58 -7.80 6.05 2.63
N PRO A 59 -6.85 6.99 2.75
CA PRO A 59 -6.80 7.85 3.91
C PRO A 59 -8.19 8.47 4.04
N ALA A 60 -8.60 8.81 5.25
CA ALA A 60 -9.94 9.31 5.56
C ALA A 60 -10.38 10.61 4.83
N TRP A 61 -9.69 11.06 3.78
CA TRP A 61 -10.17 12.10 2.87
C TRP A 61 -11.49 11.71 2.19
N ASN A 62 -11.74 10.41 1.98
CA ASN A 62 -13.00 9.90 1.42
C ASN A 62 -14.06 9.56 2.48
N ARG A 63 -13.78 9.80 3.77
CA ARG A 63 -14.84 9.98 4.76
C ARG A 63 -15.38 11.39 4.55
N VAL A 64 -16.39 11.53 3.69
CA VAL A 64 -17.28 12.69 3.78
C VAL A 64 -17.68 12.82 5.25
N ALA A 65 -17.58 14.03 5.79
CA ALA A 65 -17.87 14.37 7.18
C ALA A 65 -19.33 14.11 7.55
N GLY A 66 -19.73 12.83 7.65
CA GLY A 66 -21.10 12.40 7.89
C GLY A 66 -21.22 11.25 8.88
N ASP A 67 -20.11 10.69 9.37
CA ASP A 67 -20.14 9.65 10.39
C ASP A 67 -19.42 10.14 11.64
N SER A 68 -20.07 11.08 12.33
CA SER A 68 -19.79 11.30 13.75
C SER A 68 -20.66 10.32 14.53
N PRO A 69 -20.13 9.55 15.49
CA PRO A 69 -20.99 8.82 16.40
C PRO A 69 -21.82 9.86 17.17
N SER A 70 -23.12 9.89 16.89
CA SER A 70 -24.10 10.62 17.68
C SER A 70 -23.91 10.21 19.13
N LYS A 71 -23.46 11.13 19.98
CA LYS A 71 -23.43 10.91 21.42
C LYS A 71 -24.84 10.53 21.85
N GLU A 72 -25.02 9.27 22.24
CA GLU A 72 -26.21 8.79 22.91
C GLU A 72 -26.46 9.64 24.17
N ALA A 73 -27.74 9.90 24.36
CA ALA A 73 -28.32 10.67 25.45
C ALA A 73 -27.93 10.07 26.80
N GLN A 74 -27.61 10.93 27.77
CA GLN A 74 -27.72 10.61 29.20
C GLN A 74 -27.72 11.90 30.04
N SER A 75 -28.92 12.46 30.25
CA SER A 75 -29.49 12.87 31.55
C SER A 75 -30.73 13.73 31.33
#